data_AF-A0A4V1M1T9-F1
#
_entry.id   AF-A0A4V1M1T9-F1
#
_cell.length_a   1.000
_cell.length_b   1.000
_cell.length_c   1.000
_cell.angle_alpha   90.00
_cell.angle_beta   90.00
_cell.angle_gamma   90.00
#
_symmetry.space_group_name_H-M   'P 1'
#
loop_
_entity.id
_entity.type
_entity.pdbx_description
1 polymer ?
#
loop_
_entity_poly.entity_id
_entity_poly.type
_entity_poly.pdbx_seq_one_letter_code
_entity_poly.pdbx_strand_id
1 'polypeptide(L)'
;MTEQEKFEAFKMNTLNEQEEKYGKELREKYDSKVVEASHQHFKHLSKAQYDAAVAAENALINELNTLLSQNISDLDHPNAKSAFHHHKTWLEIMSGMYSTSYHQNLAHMYIADERFSDYYNNKTIEDSVQLLSDIIIRHTI
;
A
#
# COMPACT_ATOMS: atom_id res chain seq x y z
N MET A 1 4.39 -29.99 0.98
CA MET A 1 3.68 -28.89 0.30
C MET A 1 4.57 -28.31 -0.76
N THR A 2 4.02 -28.07 -1.95
CA THR A 2 4.70 -27.35 -3.04
C THR A 2 4.81 -25.86 -2.72
N GLU A 3 5.70 -25.13 -3.42
CA GLU A 3 5.82 -23.68 -3.28
C GLU A 3 4.51 -22.95 -3.61
N GLN A 4 3.74 -23.49 -4.55
CA GLN A 4 2.40 -22.99 -4.88
C GLN A 4 1.44 -23.17 -3.70
N GLU A 5 1.38 -24.36 -3.10
CA GLU A 5 0.51 -24.63 -1.94
C GLU A 5 0.86 -23.75 -0.73
N LYS A 6 2.14 -23.49 -0.48
CA LYS A 6 2.58 -22.56 0.57
C LYS A 6 2.13 -21.13 0.30
N PHE A 7 2.20 -20.68 -0.95
CA PHE A 7 1.80 -19.34 -1.33
C PHE A 7 0.27 -19.15 -1.25
N GLU A 8 -0.52 -20.15 -1.64
CA GLU A 8 -1.97 -20.13 -1.44
C GLU A 8 -2.35 -20.09 0.04
N ALA A 9 -1.69 -20.90 0.88
CA ALA A 9 -1.89 -20.87 2.33
C ALA A 9 -1.51 -19.52 2.95
N PHE A 10 -0.42 -18.91 2.49
CA PHE A 10 0.00 -17.58 2.91
C PHE A 10 -1.07 -16.52 2.58
N LYS A 11 -1.59 -16.49 1.34
CA LYS A 11 -2.62 -15.52 0.95
C LYS A 11 -3.89 -15.65 1.80
N MET A 12 -4.32 -16.88 2.08
CA MET A 12 -5.50 -17.13 2.92
C MET A 12 -5.28 -16.67 4.37
N ASN A 13 -4.11 -16.91 4.95
CA ASN A 13 -3.77 -16.44 6.28
C ASN A 13 -3.75 -14.91 6.34
N THR A 14 -3.13 -14.25 5.35
CA THR A 14 -3.09 -12.79 5.26
C THR A 14 -4.49 -12.17 5.21
N LEU A 15 -5.41 -12.76 4.44
CA LEU A 15 -6.80 -12.28 4.39
C LEU A 15 -7.54 -12.47 5.72
N ASN A 16 -7.36 -13.63 6.36
CA ASN A 16 -8.00 -13.91 7.66
C ASN A 16 -7.52 -12.93 8.74
N GLU A 17 -6.21 -12.65 8.80
CA GLU A 17 -5.65 -11.69 9.74
C GLU A 17 -6.14 -10.25 9.48
N GLN A 18 -6.27 -9.86 8.22
CA GLN A 18 -6.82 -8.55 7.87
C GLN A 18 -8.31 -8.44 8.22
N GLU A 19 -9.08 -9.48 7.94
CA GLU A 19 -10.50 -9.54 8.26
C GLU A 19 -10.75 -9.50 9.77
N GLU A 20 -9.93 -10.19 10.56
CA GLU A 20 -9.99 -10.18 12.03
C GLU A 20 -9.64 -8.81 12.61
N LYS A 21 -8.59 -8.17 12.09
CA LYS A 21 -8.11 -6.88 12.60
C LYS A 21 -8.92 -5.67 12.11
N TYR A 22 -9.41 -5.71 10.88
CA TYR A 22 -9.92 -4.53 10.17
C TYR A 22 -11.27 -4.74 9.46
N GLY A 23 -11.75 -5.97 9.33
CA GLY A 23 -12.89 -6.30 8.46
C GLY A 23 -14.19 -5.59 8.82
N LYS A 24 -14.48 -5.39 10.11
CA LYS A 24 -15.68 -4.65 10.56
C LYS A 24 -15.61 -3.17 10.16
N GLU A 25 -14.48 -2.53 10.43
CA GLU A 25 -14.28 -1.10 10.17
C GLU A 25 -14.20 -0.79 8.68
N LEU A 26 -13.57 -1.68 7.90
CA LEU A 26 -13.51 -1.56 6.44
C LEU A 26 -14.90 -1.62 5.82
N ARG A 27 -15.80 -2.48 6.33
CA ARG A 27 -17.20 -2.55 5.85
C ARG A 27 -18.09 -1.37 6.29
N GLU A 28 -17.69 -0.66 7.35
CA GLU A 28 -18.38 0.57 7.80
C GLU A 28 -17.88 1.81 7.03
N LYS A 29 -16.59 1.86 6.69
CA LYS A 29 -15.96 3.01 6.01
C LYS A 29 -15.94 2.91 4.48
N TYR A 30 -15.92 1.71 3.91
CA TYR A 30 -15.83 1.45 2.47
C TYR A 30 -17.00 0.60 1.97
N ASP A 31 -17.34 0.72 0.68
CA ASP A 31 -18.36 -0.12 0.06
C ASP A 31 -17.95 -1.59 0.16
N SER A 32 -18.80 -2.41 0.79
CA SER A 32 -18.54 -3.83 1.02
C SER A 32 -18.26 -4.61 -0.27
N LYS A 33 -18.82 -4.18 -1.41
CA LYS A 33 -18.55 -4.79 -2.72
C LYS A 33 -17.14 -4.50 -3.21
N VAL A 34 -16.61 -3.31 -2.90
CA VAL A 34 -15.24 -2.91 -3.27
C VAL A 34 -14.23 -3.71 -2.46
N VAL A 35 -14.46 -3.85 -1.15
CA VAL A 35 -13.62 -4.67 -0.26
C VAL A 35 -13.62 -6.13 -0.69
N GLU A 36 -14.81 -6.70 -0.97
CA GLU A 36 -14.93 -8.10 -1.43
C GLU A 36 -14.24 -8.31 -2.78
N ALA A 37 -14.41 -7.39 -3.74
CA ALA A 37 -13.73 -7.48 -5.04
C ALA A 37 -12.20 -7.47 -4.88
N SER A 38 -11.66 -6.63 -4.01
CA SER A 38 -10.23 -6.59 -3.70
C SER A 38 -9.74 -7.89 -3.04
N HIS A 39 -10.52 -8.46 -2.11
CA HIS A 39 -10.18 -9.75 -1.49
C HIS A 39 -10.17 -10.89 -2.51
N GLN A 40 -11.16 -10.93 -3.41
CA GLN A 40 -11.21 -11.92 -4.48
C GLN A 40 -10.03 -11.75 -5.43
N HIS A 41 -9.68 -10.52 -5.81
CA HIS A 41 -8.49 -10.26 -6.63
C HIS A 41 -7.22 -10.79 -5.96
N PHE A 42 -7.00 -10.47 -4.68
CA PHE A 42 -5.83 -10.92 -3.94
C PHE A 42 -5.70 -12.45 -3.90
N LYS A 43 -6.81 -13.18 -3.74
CA LYS A 43 -6.83 -14.66 -3.80
C LYS A 43 -6.32 -15.18 -5.15
N HIS A 44 -6.58 -14.49 -6.25
CA HIS A 44 -6.20 -14.91 -7.60
C HIS A 44 -4.85 -14.35 -8.06
N LEU A 45 -4.13 -13.59 -7.22
CA LEU A 45 -2.79 -13.12 -7.56
C LEU A 45 -1.85 -14.29 -7.81
N SER A 46 -1.17 -14.24 -8.94
CA SER A 46 -0.05 -15.13 -9.24
C SER A 46 1.17 -14.75 -8.40
N LYS A 47 2.09 -15.70 -8.22
CA LYS A 47 3.35 -15.47 -7.51
C LYS A 47 4.17 -14.33 -8.16
N ALA A 48 4.23 -14.28 -9.48
CA ALA A 48 4.95 -13.23 -10.21
C ALA A 48 4.35 -11.83 -9.99
N GLN A 49 3.02 -11.71 -9.95
CA GLN A 49 2.37 -10.43 -9.64
C GLN A 49 2.65 -10.02 -8.20
N TYR A 50 2.54 -10.95 -7.24
CA TYR A 50 2.87 -10.67 -5.85
C TYR A 50 4.33 -10.23 -5.67
N ASP A 51 5.27 -10.91 -6.32
CA ASP A 51 6.69 -10.55 -6.25
C ASP A 51 6.95 -9.18 -6.89
N ALA A 52 6.22 -8.81 -7.95
CA ALA A 52 6.26 -7.46 -8.53
C ALA A 52 5.70 -6.41 -7.56
N ALA A 53 4.64 -6.73 -6.81
CA ALA A 53 4.12 -5.85 -5.75
C ALA A 53 5.18 -5.63 -4.66
N VAL A 54 5.79 -6.70 -4.15
CA VAL A 54 6.85 -6.61 -3.14
C VAL A 54 8.04 -5.78 -3.65
N ALA A 55 8.42 -5.94 -4.92
CA ALA A 55 9.46 -5.12 -5.52
C ALA A 55 9.08 -3.63 -5.58
N ALA A 56 7.83 -3.31 -5.94
CA ALA A 56 7.32 -1.94 -5.94
C ALA A 56 7.30 -1.34 -4.52
N GLU A 57 6.88 -2.10 -3.51
CA GLU A 57 6.93 -1.66 -2.11
C GLU A 57 8.37 -1.37 -1.66
N ASN A 58 9.30 -2.29 -1.90
CA ASN A 58 10.70 -2.09 -1.53
C ASN A 58 11.29 -0.84 -2.19
N ALA A 59 10.96 -0.61 -3.47
CA ALA A 59 11.38 0.59 -4.17
C ALA A 59 10.76 1.85 -3.52
N LEU A 60 9.45 1.87 -3.23
CA LEU A 60 8.79 2.95 -2.50
C LEU A 60 9.52 3.28 -1.19
N ILE A 61 9.78 2.27 -0.35
CA ILE A 61 10.44 2.46 0.94
C ILE A 61 11.85 3.03 0.77
N ASN A 62 12.60 2.57 -0.23
CA ASN A 62 13.92 3.12 -0.55
C ASN A 62 13.86 4.59 -0.99
N GLU A 63 12.83 4.98 -1.75
CA GLU A 63 12.66 6.38 -2.16
C GLU A 63 12.31 7.27 -0.97
N LEU A 64 11.43 6.82 -0.08
CA LEU A 64 11.10 7.55 1.15
C LEU A 64 12.33 7.71 2.05
N ASN A 65 13.11 6.65 2.26
CA ASN A 65 14.36 6.71 3.03
C ASN A 65 15.39 7.65 2.40
N THR A 66 15.44 7.72 1.07
CA THR A 66 16.33 8.65 0.35
C THR A 66 15.91 10.10 0.61
N LEU A 67 14.62 10.41 0.50
CA LEU A 67 14.09 11.74 0.77
C LEU A 67 14.33 12.16 2.24
N LEU A 68 14.07 11.26 3.20
CA LEU A 68 14.26 11.50 4.63
C LEU A 68 15.75 11.74 4.96
N SER A 69 16.63 10.82 4.56
CA SER A 69 18.07 10.90 4.90
C SER A 69 18.76 12.15 4.33
N GLN A 70 18.28 12.65 3.19
CA GLN A 70 18.81 13.84 2.54
C GLN A 70 18.05 15.13 2.92
N ASN A 71 17.03 15.05 3.79
CA ASN A 71 16.16 16.16 4.16
C ASN A 71 15.53 16.87 2.94
N ILE A 72 15.12 16.10 1.93
CA ILE A 72 14.49 16.63 0.72
C ILE A 72 12.99 16.81 0.98
N SER A 73 12.53 18.05 0.97
CA SER A 73 11.11 18.41 1.13
C SER A 73 10.40 18.76 -0.18
N ASP A 74 11.12 18.77 -1.31
CA ASP A 74 10.53 19.03 -2.62
C ASP A 74 9.73 17.82 -3.11
N LEU A 75 8.40 17.96 -3.13
CA LEU A 75 7.48 16.91 -3.57
C LEU A 75 7.52 16.67 -5.09
N ASP A 76 8.14 17.57 -5.86
CA ASP A 76 8.38 17.40 -7.30
C ASP A 76 9.73 16.75 -7.63
N HIS A 77 10.53 16.43 -6.59
CA HIS A 77 11.79 15.73 -6.70
C HIS A 77 11.62 14.35 -7.38
N PRO A 78 12.61 13.86 -8.17
CA PRO A 78 12.53 12.56 -8.84
C PRO A 78 12.15 11.41 -7.90
N ASN A 79 12.75 11.31 -6.71
CA ASN A 79 12.42 10.25 -5.75
C ASN A 79 10.97 10.35 -5.24
N ALA A 80 10.41 11.55 -5.07
CA ALA A 80 9.01 11.73 -4.66
C ALA A 80 8.05 11.25 -5.77
N LYS A 81 8.36 11.57 -7.04
CA LYS A 81 7.62 11.04 -8.19
C LYS A 81 7.74 9.52 -8.29
N SER A 82 8.94 8.97 -8.14
CA SER A 82 9.16 7.52 -8.13
C SER A 82 8.39 6.84 -6.99
N ALA A 83 8.42 7.39 -5.78
CA ALA A 83 7.64 6.91 -4.65
C ALA A 83 6.14 6.83 -4.99
N PHE A 84 5.58 7.90 -5.56
CA PHE A 84 4.19 7.91 -6.02
C PHE A 84 3.88 6.78 -7.02
N HIS A 85 4.74 6.60 -8.02
CA HIS A 85 4.53 5.60 -9.08
C HIS A 85 4.64 4.17 -8.54
N HIS A 86 5.62 3.91 -7.68
CA HIS A 86 5.78 2.61 -7.03
C HIS A 86 4.60 2.30 -6.09
N HIS A 87 4.13 3.29 -5.32
CA HIS A 87 2.96 3.10 -4.47
C HIS A 87 1.69 2.82 -5.28
N LYS A 88 1.47 3.58 -6.36
CA LYS A 88 0.39 3.33 -7.31
C LYS A 88 0.46 1.91 -7.90
N THR A 89 1.64 1.49 -8.34
CA THR A 89 1.86 0.14 -8.92
C THR A 89 1.54 -0.95 -7.89
N TRP A 90 2.01 -0.78 -6.65
CA TRP A 90 1.72 -1.69 -5.55
C TRP A 90 0.21 -1.78 -5.30
N LEU A 91 -0.50 -0.65 -5.25
CA LEU A 91 -1.96 -0.61 -5.08
C LEU A 91 -2.68 -1.31 -6.23
N GLU A 92 -2.37 -0.98 -7.49
CA GLU A 92 -2.97 -1.59 -8.67
C GLU A 92 -2.85 -3.12 -8.66
N ILE A 93 -1.68 -3.63 -8.26
CA ILE A 93 -1.44 -5.07 -8.18
C ILE A 93 -2.18 -5.68 -6.99
N MET A 94 -2.07 -5.09 -5.79
CA MET A 94 -2.57 -5.71 -4.56
C MET A 94 -4.10 -5.63 -4.45
N SER A 95 -4.70 -4.51 -4.83
CA SER A 95 -6.15 -4.33 -4.77
C SER A 95 -6.87 -4.80 -6.05
N GLY A 96 -6.17 -4.83 -7.19
CA GLY A 96 -6.77 -5.12 -8.50
C GLY A 96 -7.57 -3.96 -9.09
N MET A 97 -7.52 -2.79 -8.44
CA MET A 97 -8.25 -1.61 -8.87
C MET A 97 -7.49 -0.33 -8.52
N TYR A 98 -7.70 0.71 -9.32
CA TYR A 98 -7.11 2.00 -9.03
C TYR A 98 -8.02 3.13 -9.48
N SER A 99 -8.15 4.13 -8.62
CA SER A 99 -8.64 5.45 -8.98
C SER A 99 -7.87 6.51 -8.20
N THR A 100 -7.82 7.73 -8.73
CA THR A 100 -7.24 8.89 -8.04
C THR A 100 -7.89 9.08 -6.66
N SER A 101 -9.22 9.01 -6.58
CA SER A 101 -9.96 9.17 -5.32
C SER A 101 -9.66 8.07 -4.30
N TYR A 102 -9.48 6.83 -4.75
CA TYR A 102 -9.07 5.73 -3.87
C TYR A 102 -7.70 6.01 -3.25
N HIS A 103 -6.74 6.43 -4.06
CA HIS A 103 -5.38 6.73 -3.60
C HIS A 103 -5.35 7.91 -2.62
N GLN A 104 -6.13 8.98 -2.88
CA GLN A 104 -6.28 10.13 -1.99
C GLN A 104 -6.94 9.75 -0.65
N ASN A 105 -8.00 8.92 -0.68
CA ASN A 105 -8.67 8.47 0.55
C ASN A 105 -7.73 7.65 1.44
N LEU A 106 -6.86 6.82 0.84
CA LEU A 106 -5.83 6.10 1.57
C LEU A 106 -4.83 7.05 2.24
N ALA A 107 -4.36 8.08 1.54
CA ALA A 107 -3.46 9.08 2.12
C ALA A 107 -4.05 9.73 3.38
N HIS A 108 -5.33 10.12 3.35
CA HIS A 108 -6.00 10.65 4.54
C HIS A 108 -6.15 9.61 5.64
N MET A 109 -6.48 8.36 5.29
CA MET A 109 -6.62 7.27 6.26
C MET A 109 -5.29 6.97 6.95
N TYR A 110 -4.18 7.00 6.22
CA TYR A 110 -2.85 6.77 6.77
C TYR A 110 -2.54 7.76 7.90
N ILE A 111 -2.92 9.03 7.76
CA ILE A 111 -2.72 10.03 8.82
C ILE A 111 -3.72 9.89 9.97
N ALA A 112 -4.94 9.45 9.68
CA ALA A 112 -6.03 9.42 10.65
C ALA A 112 -6.02 8.21 11.59
N ASP A 113 -5.24 7.17 11.30
CA ASP A 113 -5.27 5.89 12.01
C ASP A 113 -3.87 5.27 12.12
N GLU A 114 -3.33 5.26 13.34
CA GLU A 114 -1.95 4.84 13.63
C GLU A 114 -1.63 3.43 13.11
N ARG A 115 -2.62 2.53 13.03
CA ARG A 115 -2.39 1.16 12.53
C ARG A 115 -1.93 1.17 11.07
N PHE A 116 -2.37 2.16 10.29
CA PHE A 116 -1.94 2.33 8.91
C PHE A 116 -0.66 3.18 8.81
N SER A 117 -0.47 4.18 9.69
CA SER A 117 0.81 4.90 9.82
C SER A 117 1.97 3.94 10.07
N ASP A 118 1.79 3.05 11.04
CA ASP A 118 2.77 2.08 11.51
C ASP A 118 3.29 1.18 10.39
N TYR A 119 2.47 0.93 9.37
CA TYR A 119 2.90 0.13 8.23
C TYR A 119 4.11 0.74 7.52
N TYR A 120 4.10 2.05 7.29
CA TYR A 120 5.16 2.76 6.58
C TYR A 120 6.24 3.25 7.53
N ASN A 121 5.85 3.83 8.68
CA ASN A 121 6.78 4.35 9.68
C ASN A 121 7.76 3.28 10.16
N ASN A 122 7.30 2.04 10.39
CA ASN A 122 8.17 0.94 10.82
C ASN A 122 9.09 0.38 9.72
N LYS A 123 8.88 0.76 8.45
CA LYS A 123 9.72 0.33 7.31
C LYS A 123 10.71 1.41 6.89
N THR A 124 10.55 2.64 7.36
CA THR A 124 11.42 3.76 7.05
C THR A 124 12.37 4.10 8.20
N ILE A 125 13.41 4.88 7.91
CA ILE A 125 14.42 5.29 8.90
C ILE A 125 13.85 6.23 9.98
N GLU A 126 12.78 6.93 9.65
CA GLU A 126 12.00 7.84 10.51
C GLU A 126 10.53 7.79 10.05
N ASP A 127 9.62 8.41 10.80
CA ASP A 127 8.20 8.48 10.44
C ASP A 127 8.03 9.11 9.05
N SER A 128 7.41 8.35 8.14
CA SER A 128 7.29 8.71 6.72
C SER A 128 5.86 8.93 6.26
N VAL A 129 4.87 8.62 7.10
CA VAL A 129 3.44 8.65 6.72
C VAL A 129 2.99 10.03 6.22
N GLN A 130 3.46 11.11 6.86
CA GLN A 130 3.15 12.48 6.43
C GLN A 130 3.74 12.77 5.04
N LEU A 131 5.02 12.45 4.86
CA LEU A 131 5.71 12.62 3.57
C LEU A 131 5.02 11.81 2.46
N LEU A 132 4.68 10.55 2.72
CA LEU A 132 3.98 9.70 1.76
C LEU A 132 2.60 10.29 1.41
N SER A 133 1.83 10.73 2.41
CA SER A 133 0.52 11.36 2.20
C SER A 133 0.64 12.60 1.32
N ASP A 134 1.60 13.48 1.61
CA ASP A 134 1.84 14.71 0.84
C ASP A 134 2.24 14.41 -0.61
N ILE A 135 3.09 13.40 -0.83
CA ILE A 135 3.46 12.91 -2.16
C ILE A 135 2.22 12.43 -2.92
N ILE A 136 1.36 11.64 -2.28
CA ILE A 136 0.13 11.12 -2.92
C ILE A 136 -0.78 12.28 -3.32
N ILE A 137 -1.06 13.21 -2.40
CA ILE A 137 -1.94 14.35 -2.67
C ILE A 137 -1.35 15.24 -3.78
N ARG A 138 -0.03 15.44 -3.82
CA ARG A 138 0.64 16.26 -4.84
C ARG A 138 0.48 15.71 -6.27
N HIS A 139 0.49 14.39 -6.43
CA HIS A 139 0.57 13.69 -7.72
C HIS A 139 -0.73 12.98 -8.14
N THR A 140 -1.75 13.01 -7.29
CA THR A 140 -3.13 12.62 -7.64
C THR A 140 -3.89 13.82 -8.18
N ILE A 141 -3.98 13.95 -9.50
CA ILE A 141 -4.68 15.03 -10.22
C ILE A 141 -6.04 14.53 -10.71
#